data_AF-A0A960GD46-F1
#
_entry.id   AF-A0A960GD46-F1
#
_cell.length_a   1.000
_cell.length_b   1.000
_cell.length_c   1.000
_cell.angle_alpha   90.00
_cell.angle_beta   90.00
_cell.angle_gamma   90.00
#
_symmetry.space_group_name_H-M   'P 1'
#
loop_
_entity.id
_entity.type
_entity.pdbx_description
1 polymer ?
#
loop_
_entity_poly.entity_id
_entity_poly.type
_entity_poly.pdbx_seq_one_letter_code
_entity_poly.pdbx_strand_id
1 'polypeptide(L)'
;KAMAPFLDGYEAWTAVGVIAFLTLVNLRGVRESGTAFAIPTYVFMVSMLLMIAIGMFRIFVLGETLNAETADLIVIPPEGSPEFAGWAMIAILARSFSSGAAALTGVEAISNGVPAFRKPKSRNAATVLTMLGVLAITMLLGIVALANLTRVHLIDELNGTHYVNAAGETIHSAAHTVTGQLARVVFMDWFEPGFYIVITATMLILFLAANTAFNGFPSLASILAKD
;
A
#
# COMPACT_ATOMS: atom_id res chain seq x y z
N LYS A 1 6.50 12.00 5.21
CA LYS A 1 7.48 11.07 5.83
C LYS A 1 8.54 10.61 4.85
N ALA A 2 8.35 9.53 4.07
CA ALA A 2 9.46 8.89 3.32
C ALA A 2 10.17 9.77 2.26
N MET A 3 9.44 10.67 1.58
CA MET A 3 9.98 11.57 0.55
C MET A 3 9.86 13.06 0.91
N ALA A 4 8.95 13.41 1.81
CA ALA A 4 8.67 14.77 2.25
C ALA A 4 8.64 14.81 3.79
N PRO A 5 9.80 15.02 4.44
CA PRO A 5 9.89 15.05 5.91
C PRO A 5 9.25 16.30 6.52
N PHE A 6 9.11 17.40 5.75
CA PHE A 6 8.43 18.62 6.21
C PHE A 6 6.92 18.47 6.46
N LEU A 7 6.32 17.33 6.07
CA LEU A 7 4.90 17.03 6.31
C LEU A 7 4.66 16.34 7.66
N ASP A 8 5.72 16.00 8.38
CA ASP A 8 5.60 15.30 9.66
C ASP A 8 4.91 16.23 10.69
N GLY A 9 3.83 15.75 11.30
CA GLY A 9 2.95 16.52 12.20
C GLY A 9 1.82 17.29 11.52
N TYR A 10 1.78 17.35 10.18
CA TYR A 10 0.73 18.02 9.40
C TYR A 10 -0.04 17.06 8.48
N GLU A 11 -0.01 15.75 8.76
CA GLU A 11 -0.53 14.70 7.90
C GLU A 11 -2.04 14.84 7.71
N ALA A 12 -2.78 15.05 8.80
CA ALA A 12 -4.23 15.20 8.77
C ALA A 12 -4.66 16.42 7.92
N TRP A 13 -4.01 17.56 8.14
CA TRP A 13 -4.29 18.79 7.37
C TRP A 13 -3.94 18.64 5.89
N THR A 14 -2.83 17.98 5.61
CA THR A 14 -2.43 17.68 4.22
C THR A 14 -3.43 16.76 3.54
N ALA A 15 -3.89 15.71 4.23
CA ALA A 15 -4.90 14.80 3.72
C ALA A 15 -6.22 15.53 3.43
N VAL A 16 -6.69 16.38 4.34
CA VAL A 16 -7.88 17.22 4.15
C VAL A 16 -7.70 18.13 2.93
N GLY A 17 -6.54 18.78 2.79
CA GLY A 17 -6.23 19.62 1.64
C GLY A 17 -6.26 18.86 0.30
N VAL A 18 -5.69 17.65 0.25
CA VAL A 18 -5.72 16.77 -0.93
C VAL A 18 -7.16 16.35 -1.27
N ILE A 19 -7.96 15.97 -0.27
CA ILE A 19 -9.37 15.59 -0.47
C ILE A 19 -10.18 16.78 -0.99
N ALA A 20 -10.00 17.97 -0.40
CA ALA A 20 -10.68 19.20 -0.84
C ALA A 20 -10.29 19.55 -2.29
N PHE A 21 -9.00 19.44 -2.63
CA PHE A 21 -8.51 19.65 -3.99
C PHE A 21 -9.14 18.65 -4.98
N LEU A 22 -9.11 17.35 -4.67
CA LEU A 22 -9.74 16.30 -5.48
C LEU A 22 -11.23 16.58 -5.68
N THR A 23 -11.93 16.98 -4.62
CA THR A 23 -13.35 17.33 -4.69
C THR A 23 -13.59 18.49 -5.66
N LEU A 24 -12.79 19.56 -5.58
CA LEU A 24 -12.90 20.71 -6.48
C LEU A 24 -12.62 20.35 -7.95
N VAL A 25 -11.62 19.50 -8.20
CA VAL A 25 -11.30 19.02 -9.55
C VAL A 25 -12.46 18.20 -10.13
N ASN A 26 -13.02 17.28 -9.34
CA ASN A 26 -14.14 16.45 -9.76
C ASN A 26 -15.42 17.29 -10.00
N LEU A 27 -15.69 18.29 -9.15
CA LEU A 27 -16.81 19.23 -9.34
C LEU A 27 -16.66 20.11 -10.60
N ARG A 28 -15.43 20.42 -11.02
CA ARG A 28 -15.17 21.17 -12.25
C ARG A 28 -15.39 20.36 -13.54
N GLY A 29 -15.61 19.05 -13.43
CA GLY A 29 -15.93 18.19 -14.57
C GLY A 29 -14.79 18.09 -15.58
N VAL A 30 -13.54 18.03 -15.10
CA VAL A 30 -12.38 17.85 -15.98
C VAL A 30 -12.53 16.52 -16.73
N ARG A 31 -12.62 16.57 -18.06
CA ARG A 31 -12.77 15.38 -18.90
C ARG A 31 -11.51 14.54 -18.81
N GLU A 32 -11.60 13.42 -18.11
CA GLU A 32 -10.44 12.56 -17.86
C GLU A 32 -10.06 11.77 -19.12
N SER A 33 -8.81 11.91 -19.54
CA SER A 33 -8.22 11.02 -20.56
C SER A 33 -7.85 9.70 -19.88
N GLY A 34 -8.47 8.59 -20.28
CA GLY A 34 -8.18 7.27 -19.71
C GLY A 34 -6.69 6.87 -19.75
N THR A 35 -5.89 7.43 -20.66
CA THR A 35 -4.43 7.26 -20.70
C THR A 35 -3.70 7.95 -19.56
N ALA A 36 -4.16 9.11 -19.09
CA ALA A 36 -3.54 9.81 -17.96
C ALA A 36 -3.67 9.00 -16.65
N PHE A 37 -4.70 8.15 -16.56
CA PHE A 37 -4.99 7.28 -15.41
C PHE A 37 -4.25 5.93 -15.50
N ALA A 38 -4.00 5.43 -16.71
CA ALA A 38 -3.33 4.15 -16.92
C ALA A 38 -1.82 4.21 -16.61
N ILE A 39 -1.13 5.31 -16.98
CA ILE A 39 0.32 5.41 -16.85
C ILE A 39 0.80 5.19 -15.40
N PRO A 40 0.26 5.89 -14.37
CA PRO A 40 0.71 5.68 -13.00
C PRO A 40 0.48 4.26 -12.49
N THR A 41 -0.63 3.63 -12.91
CA THR A 41 -0.96 2.25 -12.54
C THR A 41 0.09 1.26 -13.05
N TYR A 42 0.46 1.36 -14.33
CA TYR A 42 1.49 0.49 -14.91
C TYR A 42 2.86 0.76 -14.31
N VAL A 43 3.22 2.01 -14.07
CA VAL A 43 4.49 2.37 -13.41
C VAL A 43 4.56 1.74 -12.02
N PHE A 44 3.50 1.86 -11.22
CA PHE A 44 3.41 1.24 -9.90
C PHE A 44 3.56 -0.28 -9.97
N MET A 45 2.80 -0.93 -10.84
CA MET A 45 2.85 -2.39 -10.98
C MET A 45 4.25 -2.88 -11.35
N VAL A 46 4.87 -2.26 -12.36
CA VAL A 46 6.20 -2.66 -12.82
C VAL A 46 7.26 -2.35 -11.76
N SER A 47 7.22 -1.16 -11.13
CA SER A 47 8.20 -0.80 -10.10
C SER A 47 8.12 -1.72 -8.89
N MET A 48 6.91 -2.10 -8.45
CA MET A 48 6.71 -3.01 -7.33
C MET A 48 7.22 -4.42 -7.66
N LEU A 49 6.90 -4.96 -8.83
CA LEU A 49 7.37 -6.27 -9.25
C LEU A 49 8.90 -6.30 -9.41
N LEU A 50 9.50 -5.24 -9.97
CA LEU A 50 10.95 -5.12 -10.07
C LEU A 50 11.61 -5.01 -8.69
N MET A 51 11.05 -4.22 -7.78
CA MET A 51 11.56 -4.13 -6.40
C MET A 51 11.57 -5.51 -5.73
N ILE A 52 10.49 -6.28 -5.85
CA ILE A 52 10.40 -7.64 -5.31
C ILE A 52 11.44 -8.54 -5.97
N ALA A 53 11.49 -8.57 -7.30
CA ALA A 53 12.40 -9.44 -8.05
C ALA A 53 13.87 -9.14 -7.74
N ILE A 54 14.24 -7.85 -7.72
CA ILE A 54 15.59 -7.39 -7.39
C ILE A 54 15.93 -7.72 -5.94
N GLY A 55 15.04 -7.42 -4.99
CA GLY A 55 15.26 -7.74 -3.57
C GLY A 55 15.50 -9.24 -3.35
N MET A 56 14.68 -10.09 -3.97
CA MET A 56 14.85 -11.54 -3.92
C MET A 56 16.16 -11.99 -4.59
N PHE A 57 16.51 -11.42 -5.74
CA PHE A 57 17.77 -11.72 -6.43
C PHE A 57 18.99 -11.37 -5.57
N ARG A 58 18.99 -10.19 -4.93
CA ARG A 58 20.08 -9.76 -4.05
C ARG A 58 20.26 -10.69 -2.86
N ILE A 59 19.16 -11.11 -2.23
CA ILE A 59 19.21 -12.00 -1.07
C ILE A 59 19.68 -13.41 -1.47
N PHE A 60 19.08 -14.00 -2.51
CA PHE A 60 19.29 -15.43 -2.82
C PHE A 60 20.41 -15.71 -3.81
N VAL A 61 20.73 -14.78 -4.71
CA VAL A 61 21.75 -14.99 -5.76
C VAL A 61 23.05 -14.27 -5.42
N LEU A 62 22.99 -13.03 -4.94
CA LEU A 62 24.17 -12.28 -4.52
C LEU A 62 24.59 -12.60 -3.08
N GLY A 63 23.70 -13.21 -2.28
CA GLY A 63 23.98 -13.58 -0.89
C GLY A 63 24.05 -12.37 0.05
N GLU A 64 23.45 -11.24 -0.34
CA GLU A 64 23.49 -10.01 0.43
C GLU A 64 22.49 -10.03 1.59
N THR A 65 22.94 -9.62 2.77
CA THR A 65 22.07 -9.42 3.93
C THR A 65 21.45 -8.03 3.88
N LEU A 66 20.25 -7.96 3.33
CA LEU A 66 19.46 -6.73 3.28
C LEU A 66 18.71 -6.55 4.60
N ASN A 67 19.03 -5.49 5.36
CA ASN A 67 18.36 -5.18 6.62
C ASN A 67 17.61 -3.85 6.51
N ALA A 68 16.33 -3.86 6.92
CA ALA A 68 15.55 -2.65 7.06
C ALA A 68 16.12 -1.71 8.11
N GLU A 69 15.80 -0.42 7.98
CA GLU A 69 16.09 0.60 8.98
C GLU A 69 15.49 0.29 10.35
N THR A 70 14.43 -0.53 10.38
CA THR A 70 13.80 -1.02 11.62
C THR A 70 14.26 -2.42 12.03
N ALA A 71 15.21 -3.04 11.33
CA ALA A 71 15.61 -4.44 11.54
C ALA A 71 16.21 -4.70 12.91
N ASP A 72 16.93 -3.72 13.45
CA ASP A 72 17.62 -3.80 14.74
C ASP A 72 16.88 -3.04 15.85
N LEU A 73 15.66 -2.56 15.56
CA LEU A 73 14.79 -1.93 16.55
C LEU A 73 13.92 -2.98 17.24
N ILE A 74 13.83 -2.88 18.57
CA ILE A 74 12.98 -3.75 19.37
C ILE A 74 11.61 -3.09 19.47
N VAL A 75 10.55 -3.83 19.11
CA VAL A 75 9.17 -3.38 19.26
C VAL A 75 8.70 -3.69 20.68
N ILE A 76 8.36 -2.65 21.45
CA ILE A 76 7.78 -2.81 22.79
C ILE A 76 6.25 -2.68 22.69
N PRO A 77 5.50 -3.69 23.17
CA PRO A 77 4.04 -3.65 23.19
C PRO A 77 3.53 -2.65 24.25
N PRO A 78 2.25 -2.23 24.18
CA PRO A 78 1.69 -1.33 25.17
C PRO A 78 1.68 -1.98 26.57
N GLU A 79 1.87 -1.18 27.61
CA GLU A 79 1.86 -1.66 28.99
C GLU A 79 0.55 -2.41 29.31
N GLY A 80 0.68 -3.61 29.88
CA GLY A 80 -0.48 -4.48 30.17
C GLY A 80 -0.97 -5.32 28.99
N SER A 81 -0.21 -5.41 27.89
CA SER A 81 -0.51 -6.35 26.82
C SER A 81 -0.57 -7.79 27.36
N PRO A 82 -1.71 -8.50 27.24
CA PRO A 82 -1.82 -9.86 27.74
C PRO A 82 -0.87 -10.78 27.00
N GLU A 83 -0.30 -11.77 27.70
CA GLU A 83 0.36 -12.89 27.01
C GLU A 83 -0.66 -13.54 26.07
N PHE A 84 -0.37 -13.49 24.77
CA PHE A 84 -1.30 -13.94 23.75
C PHE A 84 -1.38 -15.47 23.74
N ALA A 85 -2.24 -16.04 24.59
CA ALA A 85 -2.54 -17.47 24.64
C ALA A 85 -4.03 -17.74 24.38
N GLY A 86 -4.34 -18.89 23.79
CA GLY A 86 -5.71 -19.35 23.57
C GLY A 86 -6.54 -18.42 22.66
N TRP A 87 -7.72 -18.01 23.15
CA TRP A 87 -8.68 -17.21 22.38
C TRP A 87 -8.15 -15.84 21.95
N ALA A 88 -7.23 -15.23 22.71
CA ALA A 88 -6.62 -13.95 22.33
C ALA A 88 -5.79 -14.08 21.04
N MET A 89 -5.03 -15.18 20.89
CA MET A 89 -4.28 -15.47 19.67
C MET A 89 -5.21 -15.67 18.48
N ILE A 90 -6.31 -16.41 18.66
CA ILE A 90 -7.32 -16.62 17.62
C ILE A 90 -7.94 -15.29 17.20
N ALA A 91 -8.31 -14.43 18.15
CA ALA A 91 -8.87 -13.12 17.88
C ALA A 91 -7.89 -12.21 17.10
N ILE A 92 -6.60 -12.27 17.42
CA ILE A 92 -5.56 -11.51 16.73
C ILE A 92 -5.33 -12.05 15.31
N LEU A 93 -5.29 -13.37 15.14
CA LEU A 93 -5.20 -13.98 13.81
C LEU A 93 -6.41 -13.61 12.95
N ALA A 94 -7.62 -13.66 13.52
CA ALA A 94 -8.85 -13.26 12.83
C ALA A 94 -8.84 -11.75 12.47
N ARG A 95 -8.39 -10.89 13.39
CA ARG A 95 -8.22 -9.45 13.13
C ARG A 95 -7.18 -9.20 12.03
N SER A 96 -6.05 -9.90 12.06
CA SER A 96 -4.99 -9.79 11.05
C SER A 96 -5.46 -10.24 9.68
N PHE A 97 -6.20 -11.36 9.62
CA PHE A 97 -6.82 -11.87 8.40
C PHE A 97 -7.86 -10.88 7.83
N SER A 98 -8.76 -10.37 8.69
CA SER A 98 -9.77 -9.37 8.30
C SER A 98 -9.13 -8.09 7.77
N SER A 99 -8.05 -7.63 8.43
CA SER A 99 -7.27 -6.46 7.99
C SER A 99 -6.60 -6.70 6.63
N GLY A 100 -6.09 -7.91 6.39
CA GLY A 100 -5.51 -8.32 5.11
C GLY A 100 -6.54 -8.43 3.98
N ALA A 101 -7.77 -8.83 4.28
CA ALA A 101 -8.85 -8.90 3.29
C ALA A 101 -9.20 -7.52 2.70
N ALA A 102 -8.95 -6.43 3.43
CA ALA A 102 -9.09 -5.07 2.91
C ALA A 102 -8.18 -4.79 1.69
N ALA A 103 -7.04 -5.49 1.56
CA ALA A 103 -6.17 -5.36 0.39
C ALA A 103 -6.78 -5.91 -0.91
N LEU A 104 -7.83 -6.75 -0.81
CA LEU A 104 -8.58 -7.29 -1.94
C LEU A 104 -9.79 -6.44 -2.34
N THR A 105 -10.00 -5.30 -1.66
CA THR A 105 -11.02 -4.33 -2.06
C THR A 105 -10.68 -3.76 -3.45
N GLY A 106 -11.72 -3.37 -4.21
CA GLY A 106 -11.55 -2.85 -5.57
C GLY A 106 -11.81 -3.89 -6.68
N VAL A 107 -11.91 -5.18 -6.36
CA VAL A 107 -12.46 -6.20 -7.27
C VAL A 107 -13.88 -5.83 -7.74
N GLU A 108 -14.65 -5.19 -6.87
CA GLU A 108 -16.00 -4.70 -7.12
C GLU A 108 -16.07 -3.67 -8.25
N ALA A 109 -15.02 -2.88 -8.44
CA ALA A 109 -14.98 -1.89 -9.52
C ALA A 109 -14.99 -2.59 -10.89
N ILE A 110 -14.35 -3.76 -11.01
CA ILE A 110 -14.36 -4.56 -12.24
C ILE A 110 -15.74 -5.22 -12.44
N SER A 111 -16.34 -5.77 -11.38
CA SER A 111 -17.66 -6.41 -11.49
C SER A 111 -18.77 -5.43 -11.84
N ASN A 112 -18.73 -4.22 -11.28
CA ASN A 112 -19.68 -3.15 -11.62
C ASN A 112 -19.39 -2.53 -13.00
N GLY A 113 -18.13 -2.62 -13.45
CA GLY A 113 -17.67 -2.13 -14.75
C GLY A 113 -17.92 -3.08 -15.93
N VAL A 114 -18.44 -4.30 -15.71
CA VAL A 114 -18.69 -5.31 -16.77
C VAL A 114 -19.41 -4.74 -18.01
N PRO A 115 -20.43 -3.86 -17.89
CA PRO A 115 -21.10 -3.29 -19.06
C PRO A 115 -20.20 -2.47 -19.99
N ALA A 116 -19.11 -1.88 -19.48
CA ALA A 116 -18.17 -1.05 -20.23
C ALA A 116 -17.12 -1.89 -21.01
N PHE A 117 -16.98 -3.18 -20.72
CA PHE A 117 -16.05 -4.04 -21.43
C PHE A 117 -16.45 -4.26 -22.89
N ARG A 118 -15.45 -4.39 -23.77
CA ARG A 118 -15.67 -4.81 -25.16
C ARG A 118 -16.27 -6.21 -25.21
N LYS A 119 -17.09 -6.49 -26.22
CA LYS A 119 -17.63 -7.84 -26.44
C LYS A 119 -16.48 -8.81 -26.80
N PRO A 120 -16.46 -10.04 -26.26
CA PRO A 120 -17.39 -10.63 -25.28
C PRO A 120 -17.19 -10.10 -23.85
N LYS A 121 -18.21 -9.42 -23.29
CA LYS A 121 -18.08 -8.60 -22.07
C LYS A 121 -17.68 -9.43 -20.83
N SER A 122 -18.44 -10.49 -20.56
CA SER A 122 -18.22 -11.36 -19.38
C SER A 122 -16.83 -12.02 -19.40
N ARG A 123 -16.42 -12.57 -20.56
CA ARG A 123 -15.10 -13.20 -20.69
C ARG A 123 -13.98 -12.20 -20.47
N ASN A 124 -14.07 -11.02 -21.08
CA ASN A 124 -13.05 -9.98 -20.92
C ASN A 124 -12.98 -9.47 -19.47
N ALA A 125 -14.12 -9.25 -18.82
CA ALA A 125 -14.16 -8.84 -17.42
C ALA A 125 -13.57 -9.90 -16.49
N ALA A 126 -13.92 -11.18 -16.70
CA ALA A 126 -13.37 -12.30 -15.94
C ALA A 126 -11.85 -12.40 -16.12
N THR A 127 -11.34 -12.29 -17.35
CA THR A 127 -9.89 -12.31 -17.62
C THR A 127 -9.17 -11.17 -16.90
N VAL A 128 -9.70 -9.94 -16.95
CA VAL A 128 -9.08 -8.81 -16.26
C VAL A 128 -9.14 -8.98 -14.74
N LEU A 129 -10.23 -9.53 -14.20
CA LEU A 129 -10.34 -9.83 -12.78
C LEU A 129 -9.32 -10.89 -12.35
N THR A 130 -9.14 -11.96 -13.12
CA THR A 130 -8.11 -12.97 -12.86
C THR A 130 -6.71 -12.38 -12.91
N MET A 131 -6.41 -11.54 -13.91
CA MET A 131 -5.12 -10.86 -14.01
C MET A 131 -4.86 -9.97 -12.78
N LEU A 132 -5.84 -9.16 -12.38
CA LEU A 132 -5.76 -8.33 -11.18
C LEU A 132 -5.48 -9.19 -9.94
N GLY A 133 -6.24 -10.27 -9.75
CA GLY A 133 -6.08 -11.17 -8.60
C GLY A 133 -4.69 -11.81 -8.55
N VAL A 134 -4.21 -12.35 -9.66
CA VAL A 134 -2.86 -12.95 -9.75
C VAL A 134 -1.78 -11.92 -9.45
N LEU A 135 -1.86 -10.72 -10.03
CA LEU A 135 -0.89 -9.66 -9.80
C LEU A 135 -0.90 -9.18 -8.34
N ALA A 136 -2.08 -8.94 -7.77
CA ALA A 136 -2.23 -8.50 -6.39
C ALA A 136 -1.71 -9.54 -5.40
N ILE A 137 -2.04 -10.82 -5.59
CA ILE A 137 -1.54 -11.92 -4.75
C ILE A 137 -0.02 -12.03 -4.86
N THR A 138 0.53 -11.96 -6.08
CA THR A 138 1.97 -12.04 -6.31
C THR A 138 2.72 -10.90 -5.62
N MET A 139 2.23 -9.66 -5.78
CA MET A 139 2.82 -8.49 -5.11
C MET A 139 2.70 -8.60 -3.59
N LEU A 140 1.53 -8.96 -3.07
CA LEU A 140 1.31 -9.08 -1.62
C LEU A 140 2.23 -10.12 -0.99
N LEU A 141 2.30 -11.33 -1.56
CA LEU A 141 3.18 -12.38 -1.08
C LEU A 141 4.66 -11.98 -1.21
N GLY A 142 5.04 -11.32 -2.30
CA GLY A 142 6.40 -10.82 -2.51
C GLY A 142 6.80 -9.75 -1.50
N ILE A 143 5.92 -8.80 -1.20
CA ILE A 143 6.15 -7.77 -0.17
C ILE A 143 6.27 -8.41 1.21
N VAL A 144 5.37 -9.34 1.57
CA VAL A 144 5.41 -10.05 2.86
C VAL A 144 6.70 -10.86 3.00
N ALA A 145 7.08 -11.60 1.97
CA ALA A 145 8.33 -12.37 1.96
C ALA A 145 9.54 -11.46 2.13
N LEU A 146 9.63 -10.37 1.35
CA LEU A 146 10.75 -9.45 1.43
C LEU A 146 10.79 -8.71 2.78
N ALA A 147 9.64 -8.32 3.32
CA ALA A 147 9.53 -7.70 4.64
C ALA A 147 10.02 -8.64 5.75
N ASN A 148 9.69 -9.93 5.66
CA ASN A 148 10.18 -10.93 6.60
C ASN A 148 11.69 -11.14 6.49
N LEU A 149 12.21 -11.30 5.27
CA LEU A 149 13.64 -11.51 5.02
C LEU A 149 14.50 -10.29 5.41
N THR A 150 13.96 -9.08 5.24
CA THR A 150 14.65 -7.82 5.59
C THR A 150 14.38 -7.35 7.02
N ARG A 151 13.61 -8.11 7.80
CA ARG A 151 13.22 -7.80 9.19
C ARG A 151 12.55 -6.43 9.34
N VAL A 152 11.62 -6.10 8.44
CA VAL A 152 10.81 -4.88 8.58
C VAL A 152 9.90 -5.02 9.79
N HIS A 153 10.04 -4.09 10.74
CA HIS A 153 9.12 -3.94 11.86
C HIS A 153 8.23 -2.72 11.64
N LEU A 154 6.96 -2.84 11.99
CA LEU A 154 6.00 -1.73 12.03
C LEU A 154 5.46 -1.56 13.45
N ILE A 155 5.28 -0.31 13.85
CA ILE A 155 4.56 0.06 15.07
C ILE A 155 3.33 0.89 14.71
N ASP A 156 2.33 0.83 15.59
CA ASP A 156 1.20 1.74 15.58
C ASP A 156 1.34 2.69 16.78
N GLU A 157 1.75 3.93 16.50
CA GLU A 157 1.98 4.97 17.52
C GLU A 157 0.71 5.24 18.35
N LEU A 158 -0.47 5.10 17.74
CA LEU A 158 -1.74 5.43 18.37
C LEU A 158 -2.14 4.40 19.43
N ASN A 159 -1.60 3.19 19.36
CA ASN A 159 -1.90 2.11 20.32
C ASN A 159 -0.89 2.05 21.48
N GLY A 160 0.09 2.97 21.55
CA GLY A 160 1.12 2.99 22.60
C GLY A 160 2.31 2.06 22.35
N THR A 161 2.42 1.49 21.15
CA THR A 161 3.63 0.75 20.75
C THR A 161 4.76 1.70 20.38
N HIS A 162 6.00 1.37 20.74
CA HIS A 162 7.18 2.19 20.43
C HIS A 162 8.40 1.32 20.11
N TYR A 163 9.35 1.91 19.40
CA TYR A 163 10.64 1.28 19.15
C TYR A 163 11.62 1.62 20.28
N VAL A 164 12.52 0.68 20.57
CA VAL A 164 13.70 0.91 21.39
C VAL A 164 14.94 0.52 20.59
N ASN A 165 15.93 1.40 20.53
CA ASN A 165 17.20 1.11 19.88
C ASN A 165 18.13 0.29 20.81
N ALA A 166 19.24 -0.22 20.28
CA ALA A 166 20.23 -0.97 21.06
C ALA A 166 20.85 -0.17 22.23
N ALA A 167 20.74 1.16 22.21
CA ALA A 167 21.20 2.05 23.28
C ALA A 167 20.14 2.31 24.37
N GLY A 168 18.92 1.77 24.22
CA GLY A 168 17.81 1.94 25.17
C GLY A 168 17.00 3.22 24.99
N GLU A 169 17.22 3.98 23.90
CA GLU A 169 16.46 5.19 23.62
C GLU A 169 15.12 4.84 22.97
N THR A 170 14.04 5.47 23.44
CA THR A 170 12.71 5.30 22.88
C THR A 170 12.55 6.14 21.62
N ILE A 171 12.18 5.49 20.52
CA ILE A 171 11.92 6.14 19.24
C ILE A 171 10.41 6.08 19.00
N HIS A 172 9.77 7.25 19.14
CA HIS A 172 8.36 7.47 18.83
C HIS A 172 8.18 8.05 17.41
N SER A 173 8.96 7.55 16.45
CA SER A 173 8.89 8.02 15.07
C SER A 173 7.98 7.14 14.24
N ALA A 174 7.12 7.79 13.47
CA ALA A 174 6.10 7.10 12.70
C ALA A 174 6.76 6.17 11.70
N ALA A 175 6.45 4.88 11.83
CA ALA A 175 6.99 3.86 10.96
C ALA A 175 6.81 4.28 9.50
N HIS A 176 7.93 4.35 8.76
CA HIS A 176 7.86 4.42 7.31
C HIS A 176 7.03 3.24 6.80
N THR A 177 6.23 3.46 5.75
CA THR A 177 5.41 2.40 5.16
C THR A 177 6.30 1.20 4.80
N VAL A 178 5.75 -0.03 4.84
CA VAL A 178 6.51 -1.24 4.47
C VAL A 178 7.15 -1.06 3.10
N THR A 179 6.39 -0.58 2.12
CA THR A 179 6.90 -0.27 0.78
C THR A 179 8.04 0.75 0.81
N GLY A 180 7.96 1.76 1.69
CA GLY A 180 9.01 2.75 1.91
C GLY A 180 10.32 2.14 2.40
N GLN A 181 10.23 1.34 3.46
CA GLN A 181 11.38 0.65 4.04
C GLN A 181 12.00 -0.32 3.03
N LEU A 182 11.17 -1.13 2.36
CA LEU A 182 11.62 -2.09 1.34
C LEU A 182 12.29 -1.40 0.15
N ALA A 183 11.69 -0.34 -0.40
CA ALA A 183 12.29 0.39 -1.51
C ALA A 183 13.65 0.98 -1.10
N ARG A 184 13.78 1.48 0.12
CA ARG A 184 15.03 2.02 0.65
C ARG A 184 16.10 0.93 0.72
N VAL A 185 15.78 -0.20 1.33
CA VAL A 185 16.67 -1.36 1.49
C VAL A 185 17.10 -1.96 0.16
N VAL A 186 16.19 -2.05 -0.80
CA VAL A 186 16.45 -2.70 -2.09
C VAL A 186 17.27 -1.82 -3.03
N PHE A 187 17.12 -0.49 -2.97
CA PHE A 187 17.64 0.41 -4.00
C PHE A 187 18.65 1.45 -3.53
N MET A 188 18.57 1.99 -2.31
CA MET A 188 19.34 3.21 -1.96
C MET A 188 20.85 3.04 -2.00
N ASP A 189 21.36 1.83 -1.84
CA ASP A 189 22.79 1.56 -1.76
C ASP A 189 23.47 1.39 -3.13
N TRP A 190 22.72 1.10 -4.21
CA TRP A 190 23.29 0.92 -5.57
C TRP A 190 22.53 1.64 -6.69
N PHE A 191 21.23 1.91 -6.52
CA PHE A 191 20.38 2.55 -7.53
C PHE A 191 19.31 3.44 -6.87
N GLU A 192 19.75 4.57 -6.31
CA GLU A 192 18.89 5.56 -5.66
C GLU A 192 17.63 5.96 -6.46
N PRO A 193 17.67 6.14 -7.80
CA PRO A 193 16.46 6.47 -8.56
C PRO A 193 15.33 5.44 -8.39
N GLY A 194 15.65 4.16 -8.17
CA GLY A 194 14.67 3.10 -7.96
C GLY A 194 13.79 3.36 -6.74
N PHE A 195 14.36 3.87 -5.65
CA PHE A 195 13.59 4.27 -4.46
C PHE A 195 12.55 5.33 -4.82
N TYR A 196 12.96 6.44 -5.44
CA TYR A 196 12.06 7.54 -5.75
C TYR A 196 10.96 7.14 -6.74
N ILE A 197 11.25 6.25 -7.69
CA ILE A 197 10.25 5.70 -8.62
C ILE A 197 9.17 4.96 -7.83
N VAL A 198 9.54 4.02 -6.96
CA VAL A 198 8.57 3.21 -6.18
C VAL A 198 7.71 4.10 -5.28
N ILE A 199 8.31 5.05 -4.56
CA ILE A 199 7.55 5.94 -3.66
C ILE A 199 6.61 6.86 -4.43
N THR A 200 7.09 7.46 -5.52
CA THR A 200 6.26 8.35 -6.35
C THR A 200 5.11 7.58 -6.97
N ALA A 201 5.38 6.38 -7.51
CA ALA A 201 4.34 5.54 -8.09
C ALA A 201 3.30 5.11 -7.05
N THR A 202 3.74 4.79 -5.83
CA THR A 202 2.85 4.46 -4.69
C THR A 202 1.98 5.65 -4.31
N MET A 203 2.54 6.86 -4.26
CA MET A 203 1.77 8.06 -3.98
C MET A 203 0.71 8.34 -5.07
N LEU A 204 1.10 8.20 -6.34
CA LEU A 204 0.20 8.42 -7.48
C LEU A 204 -0.94 7.42 -7.52
N ILE A 205 -0.68 6.13 -7.23
CA ILE A 205 -1.75 5.12 -7.24
C ILE A 205 -2.74 5.34 -6.08
N LEU A 206 -2.29 5.84 -4.92
CA LEU A 206 -3.16 6.21 -3.82
C LEU A 206 -4.06 7.41 -4.17
N PHE A 207 -3.49 8.42 -4.84
CA PHE A 207 -4.27 9.56 -5.34
C PHE A 207 -5.32 9.12 -6.37
N LEU A 208 -4.92 8.23 -7.28
CA LEU A 208 -5.80 7.64 -8.28
C LEU A 208 -6.92 6.78 -7.67
N ALA A 209 -6.61 6.01 -6.62
CA ALA A 209 -7.59 5.24 -5.88
C ALA A 209 -8.67 6.16 -5.25
N ALA A 210 -8.24 7.27 -4.64
CA ALA A 210 -9.18 8.27 -4.12
C ALA A 210 -10.07 8.85 -5.22
N ASN A 211 -9.52 9.19 -6.38
CA ASN A 211 -10.30 9.71 -7.52
C ASN A 211 -11.30 8.68 -8.08
N THR A 212 -10.94 7.40 -8.08
CA THR A 212 -11.83 6.31 -8.54
C THR A 212 -13.09 6.23 -7.68
N ALA A 213 -12.98 6.48 -6.36
CA ALA A 213 -14.13 6.53 -5.46
C ALA A 213 -15.08 7.71 -5.81
N PHE A 214 -14.54 8.88 -6.14
CA PHE A 214 -15.34 10.03 -6.58
C PHE A 214 -16.10 9.75 -7.88
N ASN A 215 -15.45 9.11 -8.86
CA ASN A 215 -16.08 8.76 -10.14
C ASN A 215 -17.13 7.63 -10.02
N GLY A 216 -16.94 6.68 -9.10
CA GLY A 216 -17.87 5.57 -8.90
C GLY A 216 -19.15 5.95 -8.15
N PHE A 217 -19.07 6.92 -7.24
CA PHE A 217 -20.17 7.27 -6.34
C PHE A 217 -21.45 7.74 -7.05
N PRO A 218 -21.43 8.65 -8.05
CA PRO A 218 -22.64 9.11 -8.74
C PRO A 218 -23.43 7.98 -9.42
N SER A 219 -22.73 6.99 -9.97
CA SER A 219 -23.40 5.84 -10.61
C SER A 219 -24.13 4.98 -9.58
N LEU A 220 -23.53 4.73 -8.41
CA LEU A 220 -24.16 3.98 -7.32
C LEU A 220 -25.34 4.75 -6.74
N ALA A 221 -25.18 6.05 -6.48
CA ALA A 221 -26.25 6.92 -5.98
C ALA A 221 -27.42 7.00 -6.97
N SER A 222 -27.16 7.04 -8.28
CA SER A 222 -28.21 7.04 -9.30
C SER A 222 -28.97 5.71 -9.39
N ILE A 223 -28.33 4.57 -9.10
CA ILE A 223 -29.02 3.28 -9.07
C ILE A 223 -29.95 3.25 -7.85
N LEU A 224 -29.44 3.64 -6.68
CA LEU A 224 -30.23 3.67 -5.43
C LEU A 224 -31.40 4.67 -5.50
N ALA A 225 -31.25 5.80 -6.20
CA ALA A 225 -32.31 6.79 -6.36
C ALA A 225 -33.43 6.36 -7.32
N LYS A 226 -33.24 5.28 -8.09
CA LYS A 226 -34.25 4.73 -9.02
C LYS A 226 -35.08 3.60 -8.40
N ASP A 227 -34.59 3.00 -7.32
CA ASP A 227 -35.29 2.02 -6.51
C ASP A 227 -36.17 2.72 -5.45
#